data_AF-A0A7X3LIU2-F1
#
_entry.id   AF-A0A7X3LIU2-F1
#
_cell.length_a   1.000
_cell.length_b   1.000
_cell.length_c   1.000
_cell.angle_alpha   90.00
_cell.angle_beta   90.00
_cell.angle_gamma   90.00
#
_symmetry.space_group_name_H-M   'P 1'
#
loop_
_entity.id
_entity.type
_entity.pdbx_description
1 polymer ?
#
loop_
_entity_poly.entity_id
_entity_poly.type
_entity_poly.pdbx_seq_one_letter_code
_entity_poly.pdbx_strand_id
1 'polypeptide(L)'
;MNFNQLSQMEQLDYLSDLLANEIFNFGTHPYNELLPGQQLTVKQGFHESLKDENIQVTDFLIQAVENEFTASPMTSFLLEYVALNDTNHERTDETKAINAALKIVKLSNQKFIVPGGYIIPKGYTLYHPTFGYFGFKGDGKPYTPAGGKKALQSILTEGGLLDFTDSVWWMEKI
;
A
#
# COMPACT_ATOMS: atom_id res chain seq x y z
N MET A 1 -17.43 14.19 13.72
CA MET A 1 -16.64 15.12 12.88
C MET A 1 -15.68 14.25 12.07
N ASN A 2 -15.43 14.54 10.79
CA ASN A 2 -14.54 13.70 9.98
C ASN A 2 -13.13 14.30 10.00
N PHE A 3 -12.17 13.61 10.63
CA PHE A 3 -10.78 14.04 10.73
C PHE A 3 -10.18 14.41 9.37
N ASN A 4 -10.48 13.63 8.34
CA ASN A 4 -9.89 13.76 7.00
C ASN A 4 -10.36 15.03 6.26
N GLN A 5 -11.33 15.77 6.82
CA GLN A 5 -11.88 17.01 6.26
C GLN A 5 -11.51 18.24 7.09
N LEU A 6 -10.80 18.05 8.20
CA LEU A 6 -10.34 19.13 9.07
C LEU A 6 -9.20 19.92 8.41
N SER A 7 -9.04 21.18 8.82
CA SER A 7 -7.83 21.93 8.51
C SER A 7 -6.62 21.30 9.17
N GLN A 8 -5.42 21.58 8.66
CA GLN A 8 -4.18 21.02 9.22
C GLN A 8 -4.02 21.32 10.72
N MET A 9 -4.32 22.55 11.15
CA MET A 9 -4.24 22.94 12.56
C MET A 9 -5.20 22.11 13.43
N GLU A 10 -6.45 21.95 12.98
CA GLU A 10 -7.43 21.12 13.67
C GLU A 10 -7.04 19.63 13.69
N GLN A 11 -6.38 19.12 12.64
CA GLN A 11 -5.85 17.76 12.63
C GLN A 11 -4.73 17.57 13.66
N LEU A 12 -3.84 18.55 13.79
CA LEU A 12 -2.74 18.49 14.75
C LEU A 12 -3.25 18.56 16.20
N ASP A 13 -4.19 19.45 16.48
CA ASP A 13 -4.85 19.54 17.79
C ASP A 13 -5.55 18.22 18.12
N TYR A 14 -6.27 17.65 17.15
CA TYR A 14 -6.96 16.38 17.32
C TYR A 14 -6.01 15.22 17.67
N LEU A 15 -4.91 15.07 16.93
CA LEU A 15 -3.93 14.01 17.20
C LEU A 15 -3.21 14.22 18.53
N SER A 16 -2.93 15.48 18.89
CA SER A 16 -2.38 15.82 20.20
C SER A 16 -3.32 15.40 21.32
N ASP A 17 -4.61 15.66 21.19
CA ASP A 17 -5.63 15.26 22.17
C ASP A 17 -5.75 13.74 22.28
N LEU A 18 -5.77 13.01 21.15
CA LEU A 18 -5.77 11.55 21.15
C LEU A 18 -4.57 10.99 21.94
N LEU A 19 -3.36 11.45 21.62
CA LEU A 19 -2.16 10.96 22.29
C LEU A 19 -2.15 11.35 23.78
N ALA A 20 -2.57 12.57 24.11
CA ALA A 20 -2.66 13.02 25.49
C ALA A 20 -3.64 12.19 26.31
N ASN A 21 -4.80 11.84 25.74
CA ASN A 21 -5.79 10.97 26.38
C ASN A 21 -5.20 9.58 26.67
N GLU A 22 -4.48 8.99 25.72
CA GLU A 22 -3.82 7.70 25.92
C GLU A 22 -2.76 7.74 27.02
N ILE A 23 -1.97 8.82 27.10
CA ILE A 23 -0.98 9.01 28.17
C ILE A 23 -1.69 9.18 29.52
N PHE A 24 -2.77 9.96 29.56
CA PHE A 24 -3.50 10.29 30.79
C PHE A 24 -4.10 9.06 31.48
N ASN A 25 -4.38 7.99 30.72
CA ASN A 25 -4.80 6.70 31.28
C ASN A 25 -3.78 6.11 32.28
N PHE A 26 -2.52 6.56 32.24
CA PHE A 26 -1.45 6.14 33.14
C PHE A 26 -1.07 7.22 34.18
N GLY A 27 -1.85 8.29 34.28
CA GLY A 27 -1.67 9.39 35.22
C GLY A 27 -1.12 10.65 34.56
N THR A 28 -0.61 11.59 35.37
CA THR A 28 -0.16 12.91 34.90
C THR A 28 1.33 12.95 34.55
N HIS A 29 1.94 11.81 34.25
CA HIS A 29 3.35 11.71 33.89
C HIS A 29 3.54 11.94 32.38
N PRO A 30 4.63 12.61 31.96
CA PRO A 30 4.97 12.70 30.56
C PRO A 30 5.34 11.31 30.00
N TYR A 31 5.13 11.11 28.70
CA TYR A 31 5.33 9.81 28.03
C TYR A 31 6.71 9.19 28.27
N ASN A 32 7.77 10.00 28.33
CA ASN A 32 9.14 9.55 28.55
C ASN A 32 9.43 9.05 29.98
N GLU A 33 8.55 9.33 30.95
CA GLU A 33 8.64 8.83 32.32
C GLU A 33 7.84 7.52 32.52
N LEU A 34 7.03 7.13 31.54
CA LEU A 34 6.28 5.88 31.60
C LEU A 34 7.20 4.66 31.47
N LEU A 35 6.81 3.55 32.12
CA LEU A 35 7.51 2.27 31.98
C LEU A 35 7.37 1.76 30.53
N PRO A 36 8.34 0.97 30.02
CA PRO A 36 8.29 0.48 28.63
C PRO A 36 7.01 -0.26 28.26
N GLY A 37 6.43 -1.03 29.20
CA GLY A 37 5.15 -1.70 28.99
C GLY A 37 3.97 -0.73 28.85
N GLN A 38 3.98 0.37 29.60
CA GLN A 38 2.95 1.42 29.53
C GLN A 38 3.08 2.23 28.24
N GLN A 39 4.32 2.57 27.84
CA GLN A 39 4.62 3.22 26.57
C GLN A 39 4.09 2.40 25.38
N LEU A 40 4.26 1.07 25.43
CA LEU A 40 3.71 0.17 24.42
C LEU A 40 2.18 0.22 24.39
N THR A 41 1.52 0.21 25.55
CA THR A 41 0.05 0.31 25.61
C THR A 41 -0.46 1.65 25.09
N VAL A 42 0.17 2.78 25.42
CA VAL A 42 -0.17 4.11 24.87
C VAL A 42 -0.07 4.09 23.34
N LYS A 43 1.01 3.52 22.79
CA LYS A 43 1.18 3.41 21.35
C LYS A 43 0.07 2.58 20.70
N GLN A 44 -0.26 1.44 21.29
CA GLN A 44 -1.32 0.55 20.80
C GLN A 44 -2.70 1.24 20.82
N GLY A 45 -3.06 1.90 21.92
CA GLY A 45 -4.33 2.65 22.02
C GLY A 45 -4.41 3.81 21.01
N PHE A 46 -3.28 4.51 20.79
CA PHE A 46 -3.21 5.54 19.77
C PHE A 46 -3.44 4.97 18.36
N HIS A 47 -2.80 3.85 18.01
CA HIS A 47 -3.01 3.17 16.72
C HIS A 47 -4.45 2.66 16.55
N GLU A 48 -5.06 2.13 17.60
CA GLU A 48 -6.47 1.72 17.59
C GLU A 48 -7.40 2.90 17.32
N SER A 49 -7.17 4.05 17.96
CA SER A 49 -7.94 5.28 17.73
C SER A 49 -7.85 5.76 16.28
N LEU A 50 -6.63 5.76 15.69
CA LEU A 50 -6.45 6.12 14.28
C LEU A 50 -7.26 5.21 13.34
N LYS A 51 -7.32 3.92 13.66
CA LYS A 51 -8.04 2.93 12.88
C LYS A 51 -9.55 3.07 13.02
N ASP A 52 -10.05 3.18 14.23
CA ASP A 52 -11.48 3.27 14.54
C ASP A 52 -12.12 4.52 13.92
N GLU A 53 -11.35 5.61 13.85
CA GLU A 53 -11.77 6.85 13.20
C GLU A 53 -11.48 6.93 11.70
N ASN A 54 -10.86 5.88 11.15
CA ASN A 54 -10.50 5.79 9.73
C ASN A 54 -9.65 6.99 9.28
N ILE A 55 -8.67 7.35 10.11
CA ILE A 55 -7.75 8.48 9.88
C ILE A 55 -6.77 8.11 8.78
N GLN A 56 -6.72 8.94 7.73
CA GLN A 56 -5.76 8.81 6.64
C GLN A 56 -4.45 9.48 7.03
N VAL A 57 -3.47 8.66 7.42
CA VAL A 57 -2.13 9.14 7.73
C VAL A 57 -1.35 9.33 6.42
N THR A 58 -1.13 10.60 6.04
CA THR A 58 -0.39 10.98 4.82
C THR A 58 1.00 11.51 5.16
N ASP A 59 1.92 11.50 4.19
CA ASP A 59 3.27 12.08 4.35
C ASP A 59 3.23 13.55 4.80
N PHE A 60 2.26 14.32 4.28
CA PHE A 60 2.08 15.72 4.66
C PHE A 60 1.68 15.89 6.12
N LEU A 61 0.79 15.02 6.62
CA LEU A 61 0.40 15.02 8.03
C LEU A 61 1.58 14.62 8.93
N ILE A 62 2.35 13.60 8.55
CA ILE A 62 3.56 13.18 9.27
C ILE A 62 4.56 14.34 9.37
N GLN A 63 4.83 15.02 8.25
CA GLN A 63 5.74 16.17 8.21
C GLN A 63 5.24 17.33 9.08
N ALA A 64 3.93 17.59 9.08
CA ALA A 64 3.35 18.63 9.92
C ALA A 64 3.53 18.33 11.41
N VAL A 65 3.28 17.08 11.82
CA VAL A 65 3.47 16.63 13.21
C VAL A 65 4.95 16.71 13.60
N GLU A 66 5.87 16.31 12.73
CA GLU A 66 7.31 16.38 12.99
C GLU A 66 7.79 17.83 13.23
N ASN A 67 7.28 18.78 12.44
CA ASN A 67 7.66 20.19 12.57
C ASN A 67 7.10 20.82 13.85
N GLU A 68 5.84 20.54 14.18
CA GLU A 68 5.15 21.18 15.33
C GLU A 68 5.45 20.48 16.66
N PHE A 69 5.68 19.16 16.65
CA PHE A 69 5.82 18.33 17.86
C PHE A 69 7.15 17.56 17.91
N THR A 70 8.27 18.25 17.69
CA THR A 70 9.62 17.66 17.63
C THR A 70 10.03 16.76 18.81
N ALA A 71 9.48 16.96 20.00
CA ALA A 71 9.76 16.15 21.20
C ALA A 71 8.72 15.06 21.48
N SER A 72 7.68 14.95 20.66
CA SER A 72 6.58 14.01 20.83
C SER A 72 6.88 12.66 20.18
N PRO A 73 6.41 11.53 20.75
CA PRO A 73 6.47 10.24 20.07
C PRO A 73 5.50 10.13 18.88
N MET A 74 4.63 11.12 18.66
CA MET A 74 3.55 11.04 17.67
C MET A 74 4.04 10.77 16.25
N THR A 75 5.12 11.42 15.81
CA THR A 75 5.69 11.17 14.47
C THR A 75 6.11 9.72 14.30
N SER A 76 6.79 9.14 15.29
CA SER A 76 7.22 7.73 15.20
C SER A 76 6.04 6.77 15.25
N PHE A 77 4.99 7.11 16.00
CA PHE A 77 3.76 6.33 16.05
C PHE A 77 3.04 6.33 14.69
N LEU A 78 2.92 7.49 14.05
CA LEU A 78 2.30 7.61 12.72
C LEU A 78 3.09 6.84 11.65
N LEU A 79 4.42 6.94 11.66
CA LEU A 79 5.28 6.18 10.75
C LEU A 79 5.12 4.66 10.95
N GLU A 80 5.09 4.20 12.20
CA GLU A 80 4.87 2.79 12.51
C GLU A 80 3.47 2.33 12.08
N TYR A 81 2.44 3.14 12.32
CA TYR A 81 1.07 2.86 11.90
C TYR A 81 0.96 2.72 10.39
N VAL A 82 1.58 3.63 9.62
CA VAL A 82 1.62 3.52 8.15
C VAL A 82 2.36 2.26 7.74
N ALA A 83 3.54 1.96 8.30
CA ALA A 83 4.27 0.75 7.95
C ALA A 83 3.48 -0.54 8.23
N LEU A 84 2.74 -0.60 9.34
CA LEU A 84 1.89 -1.74 9.70
C LEU A 84 0.68 -1.87 8.75
N ASN A 85 0.06 -0.76 8.38
CA ASN A 85 -1.12 -0.78 7.50
C ASN A 85 -0.79 -0.84 6.00
N ASP A 86 0.40 -0.40 5.59
CA ASP A 86 0.91 -0.57 4.22
C ASP A 86 1.18 -2.06 3.93
N THR A 87 1.55 -2.85 4.94
CA THR A 87 1.58 -4.32 4.84
C THR A 87 0.21 -4.99 4.76
N ASN A 88 -0.88 -4.20 4.88
CA ASN A 88 -2.27 -4.64 4.86
C ASN A 88 -3.03 -4.10 3.63
N HIS A 89 -2.34 -3.94 2.48
CA HIS A 89 -2.99 -3.79 1.18
C HIS A 89 -3.79 -5.06 0.84
N GLU A 90 -4.96 -5.21 1.45
CA GLU A 90 -5.92 -6.22 1.05
C GLU A 90 -6.33 -5.96 -0.39
N ARG A 91 -6.26 -7.00 -1.20
CA ARG A 91 -6.74 -6.96 -2.58
C ARG A 91 -8.23 -6.59 -2.56
N THR A 92 -8.60 -5.53 -3.27
CA THR A 92 -10.01 -5.20 -3.50
C THR A 92 -10.73 -6.37 -4.20
N ASP A 93 -12.05 -6.43 -4.09
CA ASP A 93 -12.83 -7.48 -4.77
C ASP A 93 -12.67 -7.45 -6.28
N GLU A 94 -12.50 -6.26 -6.87
CA GLU A 94 -12.16 -6.09 -8.28
C GLU A 94 -10.80 -6.70 -8.61
N THR A 95 -9.75 -6.40 -7.83
CA THR A 95 -8.43 -7.01 -8.00
C THR A 95 -8.49 -8.53 -7.87
N LYS A 96 -9.21 -9.06 -6.87
CA LYS A 96 -9.40 -10.50 -6.69
C LYS A 96 -10.08 -11.13 -7.92
N ALA A 97 -11.10 -10.47 -8.48
CA ALA A 97 -11.81 -10.95 -9.67
C ALA A 97 -10.89 -10.99 -10.90
N ILE A 98 -10.07 -9.95 -11.11
CA ILE A 98 -9.10 -9.91 -12.21
C ILE A 98 -8.06 -11.03 -12.01
N ASN A 99 -7.49 -11.16 -10.80
CA ASN A 99 -6.52 -12.21 -10.47
C ASN A 99 -7.07 -13.62 -10.71
N ALA A 100 -8.32 -13.89 -10.35
CA ALA A 100 -8.96 -15.19 -10.56
C ALA A 100 -9.08 -15.57 -12.04
N ALA A 101 -9.16 -14.59 -12.94
CA ALA A 101 -9.25 -14.80 -14.38
C ALA A 101 -7.88 -14.88 -15.09
N LEU A 102 -6.78 -14.56 -14.39
CA LEU A 102 -5.43 -14.58 -14.96
C LEU A 102 -4.98 -16.01 -15.29
N LYS A 103 -4.34 -16.15 -16.45
CA LYS A 103 -3.74 -17.39 -16.93
C LYS A 103 -2.28 -17.17 -17.28
N ILE A 104 -1.44 -18.14 -16.93
CA ILE A 104 -0.05 -18.15 -17.37
C ILE A 104 0.00 -18.67 -18.80
N VAL A 105 0.49 -17.86 -19.73
CA VAL A 105 0.63 -18.20 -21.15
C VAL A 105 2.08 -18.13 -21.59
N LYS A 106 2.45 -18.98 -22.55
CA LYS A 106 3.79 -19.00 -23.15
C LYS A 106 3.85 -18.09 -24.36
N LEU A 107 4.76 -17.13 -24.32
CA LEU A 107 5.07 -16.26 -25.45
C LEU A 107 6.07 -16.96 -26.37
N SER A 108 5.62 -17.22 -27.60
CA SER A 108 6.37 -17.94 -28.62
C SER A 108 6.56 -17.09 -29.87
N ASN A 109 5.46 -16.61 -30.46
CA ASN A 109 5.45 -15.86 -31.72
C ASN A 109 4.53 -14.62 -31.70
N GLN A 110 3.97 -14.27 -30.54
CA GLN A 110 3.06 -13.14 -30.37
C GLN A 110 3.78 -11.82 -30.69
N LYS A 111 3.12 -10.94 -31.44
CA LYS A 111 3.64 -9.62 -31.81
C LYS A 111 2.88 -8.53 -31.07
N PHE A 112 3.62 -7.61 -30.44
CA PHE A 112 3.05 -6.46 -29.74
C PHE A 112 3.54 -5.16 -30.37
N ILE A 113 2.62 -4.22 -30.60
CA ILE A 113 2.93 -2.93 -31.22
C ILE A 113 3.64 -2.04 -30.22
N VAL A 114 4.77 -1.46 -30.61
CA VAL A 114 5.50 -0.45 -29.85
C VAL A 114 5.77 0.76 -30.74
N PRO A 115 6.05 1.95 -30.17
CA PRO A 115 6.50 3.08 -30.98
C PRO A 115 7.68 2.68 -31.87
N GLY A 116 7.53 2.82 -33.20
CA GLY A 116 8.56 2.46 -34.17
C GLY A 116 8.54 1.02 -34.68
N GLY A 117 7.59 0.15 -34.28
CA GLY A 117 7.46 -1.18 -34.86
C GLY A 117 6.70 -2.19 -34.02
N TYR A 118 7.29 -3.38 -33.86
CA TYR A 118 6.75 -4.45 -33.02
C TYR A 118 7.86 -5.19 -32.29
N ILE A 119 7.50 -5.81 -31.17
CA ILE A 119 8.37 -6.72 -30.40
C ILE A 119 7.80 -8.13 -30.39
N ILE A 120 8.69 -9.12 -30.22
CA ILE A 120 8.34 -10.54 -30.04
C ILE A 120 9.02 -11.02 -28.75
N PRO A 121 8.43 -10.74 -27.58
CA PRO A 121 8.95 -11.21 -26.31
C PRO A 121 8.90 -12.74 -26.25
N LYS A 122 9.86 -13.34 -25.53
CA LYS A 122 9.92 -14.78 -25.28
C LYS A 122 9.76 -15.04 -23.79
N GLY A 123 9.14 -16.17 -23.45
CA GLY A 123 9.03 -16.62 -22.05
C GLY A 123 7.59 -16.91 -21.66
N TYR A 124 7.24 -16.58 -20.42
CA TYR A 124 5.89 -16.71 -19.89
C TYR A 124 5.42 -15.36 -19.38
N THR A 125 4.12 -15.12 -19.49
CA THR A 125 3.46 -13.91 -18.98
C THR A 125 2.06 -14.25 -18.46
N LEU A 126 1.41 -13.28 -17.84
CA LEU A 126 0.02 -13.37 -17.41
C LEU A 126 -0.88 -12.84 -18.53
N TYR A 127 -2.02 -13.51 -18.71
CA TYR A 127 -3.02 -13.15 -19.70
C TYR A 127 -4.41 -13.14 -19.05
N HIS A 128 -5.15 -12.08 -19.29
CA HIS A 128 -6.55 -11.94 -18.91
C HIS A 128 -7.43 -12.05 -20.17
N PRO A 129 -8.49 -12.90 -20.18
CA PRO A 129 -9.34 -13.08 -21.36
C PRO A 129 -9.96 -11.79 -21.92
N THR A 130 -10.27 -10.83 -21.05
CA THR A 130 -10.90 -9.55 -21.44
C THR A 130 -9.89 -8.45 -21.73
N PHE A 131 -8.74 -8.44 -21.04
CA PHE A 131 -7.82 -7.30 -21.10
C PHE A 131 -6.59 -7.55 -21.99
N GLY A 132 -6.18 -8.82 -22.15
CA GLY A 132 -4.99 -9.19 -22.91
C GLY A 132 -3.80 -9.54 -22.02
N TYR A 133 -2.59 -9.24 -22.49
CA TYR A 133 -1.34 -9.64 -21.86
C TYR A 133 -0.88 -8.60 -20.84
N PHE A 134 -0.54 -9.04 -19.65
CA PHE A 134 -0.13 -8.17 -18.55
C PHE A 134 1.27 -7.58 -18.76
N GLY A 135 1.46 -6.31 -18.41
CA GLY A 135 2.76 -5.65 -18.32
C GLY A 135 2.72 -4.49 -17.31
N PHE A 136 3.89 -3.97 -16.94
CA PHE A 136 3.98 -2.77 -16.11
C PHE A 136 4.18 -1.52 -16.97
N LYS A 137 3.66 -0.38 -16.52
CA LYS A 137 3.92 0.91 -17.17
C LYS A 137 5.43 1.16 -17.22
N GLY A 138 5.93 1.59 -18.37
CA GLY A 138 7.36 1.88 -18.58
C GLY A 138 8.20 0.69 -19.09
N ASP A 139 7.75 -0.55 -18.94
CA ASP A 139 8.52 -1.74 -19.39
C ASP A 139 8.63 -1.85 -20.92
N GLY A 140 7.69 -1.22 -21.66
CA GLY A 140 7.64 -1.26 -23.12
C GLY A 140 7.36 -2.65 -23.71
N LYS A 141 6.98 -3.63 -22.89
CA LYS A 141 6.62 -5.00 -23.28
C LYS A 141 5.73 -5.67 -22.21
N PRO A 142 5.08 -6.80 -22.55
CA PRO A 142 4.46 -7.66 -21.54
C PRO A 142 5.46 -8.10 -20.47
N TYR A 143 5.00 -8.22 -19.23
CA TYR A 143 5.83 -8.62 -18.11
C TYR A 143 6.24 -10.08 -18.25
N THR A 144 7.54 -10.31 -18.37
CA THR A 144 8.16 -11.64 -18.47
C THR A 144 9.25 -11.77 -17.40
N PRO A 145 8.93 -12.28 -16.20
CA PRO A 145 9.91 -12.35 -15.12
C PRO A 145 11.06 -13.29 -15.45
N ALA A 146 12.25 -13.00 -14.95
CA ALA A 146 13.43 -13.86 -15.12
C ALA A 146 13.21 -15.29 -14.59
N GLY A 147 12.43 -15.45 -13.52
CA GLY A 147 12.02 -16.76 -12.99
C GLY A 147 10.97 -17.50 -13.84
N GLY A 148 10.50 -16.90 -14.94
CA GLY A 148 9.60 -17.49 -15.91
C GLY A 148 8.28 -18.01 -15.29
N LYS A 149 7.85 -19.19 -15.74
CA LYS A 149 6.59 -19.80 -15.28
C LYS A 149 6.54 -20.00 -13.76
N LYS A 150 7.66 -20.32 -13.11
CA LYS A 150 7.70 -20.56 -11.65
C LYS A 150 7.41 -19.28 -10.87
N ALA A 151 8.00 -18.16 -11.28
CA ALA A 151 7.74 -16.87 -10.64
C ALA A 151 6.26 -16.48 -10.77
N LEU A 152 5.69 -16.62 -11.97
CA LEU A 152 4.27 -16.34 -12.20
C LEU A 152 3.35 -17.25 -11.39
N GLN A 153 3.72 -18.52 -11.24
CA GLN A 153 2.94 -19.45 -10.42
C GLN A 153 3.00 -19.07 -8.94
N SER A 154 4.14 -18.63 -8.41
CA SER A 154 4.25 -18.14 -7.02
C SER A 154 3.30 -16.98 -6.79
N ILE A 155 3.32 -15.99 -7.71
CA ILE A 155 2.43 -14.82 -7.65
C ILE A 155 0.97 -15.25 -7.58
N LEU A 156 0.51 -16.14 -8.47
CA LEU A 156 -0.88 -16.61 -8.45
C LEU A 156 -1.21 -17.46 -7.22
N THR A 157 -0.27 -18.28 -6.73
CA THR A 157 -0.46 -19.08 -5.51
C THR A 157 -0.58 -18.20 -4.26
N GLU A 158 0.11 -17.06 -4.21
CA GLU A 158 0.02 -16.07 -3.13
C GLU A 158 -1.22 -15.17 -3.23
N GLY A 159 -2.14 -15.47 -4.16
CA GLY A 159 -3.40 -14.74 -4.36
C GLY A 159 -3.36 -13.69 -5.48
N GLY A 160 -2.30 -13.66 -6.29
CA GLY A 160 -2.14 -12.77 -7.44
C GLY A 160 -1.50 -11.43 -7.11
N LEU A 161 -1.69 -10.44 -7.98
CA LEU A 161 -1.15 -9.09 -7.80
C LEU A 161 -1.95 -8.33 -6.72
N LEU A 162 -1.32 -7.32 -6.10
CA LEU A 162 -1.95 -6.52 -5.03
C LEU A 162 -2.97 -5.52 -5.59
N ASP A 163 -2.63 -4.88 -6.70
CA ASP A 163 -3.49 -4.01 -7.49
C ASP A 163 -3.03 -3.97 -8.95
N PHE A 164 -3.75 -3.20 -9.78
CA PHE A 164 -3.47 -3.04 -11.21
C PHE A 164 -3.21 -1.58 -11.61
N THR A 165 -2.92 -0.68 -10.66
CA THR A 165 -2.79 0.77 -10.87
C THR A 165 -1.66 1.10 -11.84
N ASP A 166 -0.52 0.42 -11.69
CA ASP A 166 0.66 0.57 -12.56
C ASP A 166 0.77 -0.49 -13.66
N SER A 167 -0.36 -1.13 -13.96
CA SER A 167 -0.44 -2.15 -15.00
C SER A 167 -0.82 -1.54 -16.34
N VAL A 168 -0.36 -2.19 -17.40
CA VAL A 168 -0.77 -1.95 -18.78
C VAL A 168 -1.14 -3.29 -19.42
N TRP A 169 -2.18 -3.28 -20.23
CA TRP A 169 -2.66 -4.46 -20.94
C TRP A 169 -2.30 -4.37 -22.42
N TRP A 170 -1.52 -5.35 -22.87
CA TRP A 170 -1.03 -5.45 -24.22
C TRP A 170 -1.95 -6.33 -25.05
N MET A 171 -2.36 -5.84 -26.21
CA MET A 171 -3.10 -6.63 -27.18
C MET A 171 -2.14 -7.22 -28.21
N GLU A 172 -2.32 -8.50 -28.53
CA GLU A 172 -1.62 -9.12 -29.65
C GLU A 172 -2.10 -8.47 -30.96
N LYS A 173 -1.15 -8.18 -31.85
CA LYS A 173 -1.47 -7.81 -33.22
C LYS A 173 -1.86 -9.07 -34.00
N ILE A 174 -3.17 -9.23 -34.23
CA ILE A 174 -3.75 -10.27 -35.10
C ILE A 174 -3.35 -10.01 -36.56
#